data_AF-A0A849WX45-F1
#
_entry.id   AF-A0A849WX45-F1
#
_cell.length_a   1.000
_cell.length_b   1.000
_cell.length_c   1.000
_cell.angle_alpha   90.00
_cell.angle_beta   90.00
_cell.angle_gamma   90.00
#
_symmetry.space_group_name_H-M   'P 1'
#
loop_
_entity.id
_entity.type
_entity.pdbx_description
1 polymer ?
#
loop_
_entity_poly.entity_id
_entity_poly.type
_entity_poly.pdbx_seq_one_letter_code
_entity_poly.pdbx_strand_id
1 'polypeptide(L)'
;MKSFYTLFFTVFIGVHFFSGKIYSQTTFFSPEEVKYHQENLKTITERASLCLKETYAEHLEFYGKYKVSKFYGDRHKRYGTSQGRAQDMLAAGIPRNIVKEILPQQEGISCIGLTKKCLGEGFEAAGAQETWHKIDSYLDTHGNLGTDLITMLQLLGWRIYYWNPDPSKNIKWDIEDRKLVPLADGKVWMPVWGGHEQRYQMVMKKNIYFNMKVDDKISLVDFKTEIPSFFKENGFFVGTAHAGYHVFSGTKGKVIEGHSSRPITSVQNLEFSDFNPIAPGGGPKWTRTEKYRSGVVALPVIEDNSEEALNTK
;
A
#
# COMPACT_ATOMS: atom_id res chain seq x y z
N MET A 1 10.95 -34.51 55.99
CA MET A 1 11.29 -35.12 54.69
C MET A 1 10.18 -34.76 53.71
N LYS A 2 10.38 -33.74 52.87
CA LYS A 2 9.40 -33.33 51.85
C LYS A 2 10.08 -33.44 50.49
N SER A 3 9.59 -34.36 49.66
CA SER A 3 10.02 -34.60 48.29
C SER A 3 9.82 -33.36 47.43
N PHE A 4 10.87 -32.97 46.70
CA PHE A 4 10.79 -32.07 45.57
C PHE A 4 10.43 -32.89 44.32
N TYR A 5 9.26 -32.64 43.74
CA TYR A 5 8.94 -33.05 42.38
C TYR A 5 9.38 -31.95 41.43
N THR A 6 10.43 -32.21 40.66
CA THR A 6 10.87 -31.38 39.55
C THR A 6 9.94 -31.62 38.36
N LEU A 7 9.03 -30.69 38.11
CA LEU A 7 8.15 -30.71 36.95
C LEU A 7 8.87 -30.03 35.78
N PHE A 8 9.38 -30.83 34.85
CA PHE A 8 9.90 -30.34 33.57
C PHE A 8 8.73 -29.87 32.70
N PHE A 9 8.54 -28.56 32.60
CA PHE A 9 7.66 -27.95 31.60
C PHE A 9 8.44 -27.82 30.28
N THR A 10 8.29 -28.81 29.40
CA THR A 10 8.72 -28.67 28.01
C THR A 10 7.71 -27.77 27.30
N VAL A 11 8.02 -26.47 27.24
CA VAL A 11 7.27 -25.52 26.41
C VAL A 11 7.57 -25.84 24.95
N PHE A 12 6.67 -26.58 24.31
CA PHE A 12 6.60 -26.67 22.85
C PHE A 12 6.23 -25.28 22.32
N ILE A 13 7.24 -24.49 21.97
CA ILE A 13 7.05 -23.27 21.16
C ILE A 13 6.67 -23.76 19.77
N GLY A 14 5.36 -23.80 19.52
CA GLY A 14 4.80 -23.93 18.18
C GLY A 14 5.19 -22.70 17.37
N VAL A 15 6.40 -22.71 16.80
CA VAL A 15 6.73 -21.86 15.68
C VAL A 15 5.82 -22.32 14.56
N HIS A 16 4.72 -21.60 14.32
CA HIS A 16 4.04 -21.66 13.04
C HIS A 16 5.04 -21.13 12.00
N PHE A 17 5.91 -22.03 11.53
CA PHE A 17 6.44 -21.93 10.20
C PHE A 17 5.20 -21.86 9.31
N PHE A 18 4.86 -20.66 8.86
CA PHE A 18 4.11 -20.49 7.63
C PHE A 18 4.96 -21.18 6.57
N SER A 19 4.71 -22.47 6.37
CA SER A 19 5.06 -23.15 5.15
C SER A 19 4.28 -22.43 4.08
N GLY A 20 4.91 -21.39 3.52
CA GLY A 20 4.42 -20.71 2.34
C GLY A 20 4.31 -21.78 1.27
N LYS A 21 3.11 -22.37 1.14
CA LYS A 21 2.69 -22.95 -0.11
C LYS A 21 2.87 -21.83 -1.10
N ILE A 22 3.92 -21.92 -1.90
CA ILE A 22 3.99 -21.21 -3.17
C ILE A 22 2.75 -21.72 -3.89
N TYR A 23 1.68 -20.93 -3.84
CA TYR A 23 0.46 -21.26 -4.54
C TYR A 23 0.87 -21.55 -5.98
N SER A 24 0.49 -22.71 -6.50
CA SER A 24 0.54 -22.96 -7.93
C SER A 24 -0.23 -21.82 -8.58
N GLN A 25 0.49 -20.85 -9.16
CA GLN A 25 0.00 -19.56 -9.67
C GLN A 25 -0.93 -19.68 -10.88
N THR A 26 -1.56 -20.85 -11.08
CA THR A 26 -2.20 -21.22 -12.35
C THR A 26 -3.73 -21.26 -12.31
N THR A 27 -4.40 -20.80 -11.24
CA THR A 27 -5.87 -20.99 -11.15
C THR A 27 -6.69 -19.83 -10.59
N PHE A 28 -6.10 -18.69 -10.20
CA PHE A 28 -6.94 -17.60 -9.68
C PHE A 28 -7.69 -16.89 -10.81
N PHE A 29 -7.03 -16.48 -11.89
CA PHE A 29 -7.67 -15.91 -13.09
C PHE A 29 -7.56 -16.89 -14.25
N SER A 30 -8.61 -16.96 -15.08
CA SER A 30 -8.60 -17.66 -16.35
C SER A 30 -7.66 -16.97 -17.35
N PRO A 31 -7.13 -17.71 -18.35
CA PRO A 31 -6.37 -17.09 -19.44
C PRO A 31 -7.11 -15.95 -20.15
N GLU A 32 -8.43 -16.07 -20.29
CA GLU A 32 -9.30 -15.06 -20.89
C GLU A 32 -9.38 -13.78 -20.03
N GLU A 33 -9.52 -13.92 -18.70
CA GLU A 33 -9.48 -12.78 -17.77
C GLU A 33 -8.13 -12.05 -17.86
N VAL A 34 -7.02 -12.80 -17.87
CA VAL A 34 -5.67 -12.21 -17.96
C VAL A 34 -5.49 -11.49 -19.30
N LYS A 35 -5.89 -12.12 -20.40
CA LYS A 35 -5.82 -11.51 -21.73
C LYS A 35 -6.66 -10.23 -21.83
N TYR A 36 -7.91 -10.28 -21.39
CA TYR A 36 -8.81 -9.13 -21.39
C TYR A 36 -8.25 -7.98 -20.55
N HIS A 37 -7.71 -8.29 -19.37
CA HIS A 37 -7.05 -7.30 -18.52
C HIS A 37 -5.86 -6.63 -19.23
N GLN A 38 -5.01 -7.40 -19.92
CA GLN A 38 -3.87 -6.86 -20.67
C GLN A 38 -4.32 -5.96 -21.82
N GLU A 39 -5.32 -6.38 -22.60
CA GLU A 39 -5.89 -5.58 -23.69
C GLU A 39 -6.51 -4.25 -23.21
N ASN A 40 -6.95 -4.18 -21.96
CA ASN A 40 -7.58 -3.00 -21.37
C ASN A 40 -6.72 -2.27 -20.31
N LEU A 41 -5.45 -2.67 -20.15
CA LEU A 41 -4.59 -2.18 -19.07
C LEU A 41 -4.41 -0.65 -19.09
N LYS A 42 -4.36 -0.07 -20.29
CA LYS A 42 -4.27 1.39 -20.48
C LYS A 42 -5.51 2.09 -19.90
N THR A 43 -6.71 1.64 -20.26
CA THR A 43 -7.98 2.20 -19.73
C THR A 43 -8.04 2.10 -18.21
N ILE A 44 -7.70 0.93 -17.66
CA ILE A 44 -7.68 0.67 -16.21
C ILE A 44 -6.76 1.68 -15.50
N THR A 45 -5.51 1.78 -15.98
CA THR A 45 -4.48 2.60 -15.33
C THR A 45 -4.72 4.10 -15.50
N GLU A 46 -5.22 4.55 -16.66
CA GLU A 46 -5.59 5.95 -16.90
C GLU A 46 -6.76 6.38 -16.00
N ARG A 47 -7.83 5.58 -15.90
CA ARG A 47 -8.96 5.92 -15.03
C ARG A 47 -8.58 5.83 -13.55
N ALA A 48 -7.81 4.83 -13.12
CA ALA A 48 -7.34 4.74 -11.74
C ALA A 48 -6.44 5.95 -11.36
N SER A 49 -5.57 6.38 -12.27
CA SER A 49 -4.75 7.60 -12.11
C SER A 49 -5.61 8.86 -12.00
N LEU A 50 -6.68 8.95 -12.80
CA LEU A 50 -7.62 10.07 -12.76
C LEU A 50 -8.40 10.08 -11.44
N CYS A 51 -8.90 8.94 -10.97
CA CYS A 51 -9.56 8.80 -9.66
C CYS A 51 -8.68 9.32 -8.51
N LEU A 52 -7.38 9.00 -8.49
CA LEU A 52 -6.47 9.50 -7.45
C LEU A 52 -6.37 11.03 -7.47
N LYS A 53 -6.28 11.63 -8.66
CA LYS A 53 -6.19 13.09 -8.82
C LYS A 53 -7.49 13.79 -8.44
N GLU A 54 -8.62 13.26 -8.90
CA GLU A 54 -9.96 13.78 -8.59
C GLU A 54 -10.23 13.69 -7.08
N THR A 55 -9.94 12.55 -6.45
CA THR A 55 -10.11 12.36 -5.01
C THR A 55 -9.23 13.33 -4.21
N TYR A 56 -7.98 13.56 -4.64
CA TYR A 56 -7.11 14.54 -3.98
C TYR A 56 -7.58 15.98 -4.20
N ALA A 57 -8.04 16.33 -5.40
CA ALA A 57 -8.56 17.66 -5.70
C ALA A 57 -9.83 17.97 -4.89
N GLU A 58 -10.79 17.04 -4.84
CA GLU A 58 -12.01 17.15 -4.02
C GLU A 58 -11.65 17.38 -2.54
N HIS A 59 -10.68 16.62 -2.02
CA HIS A 59 -10.21 16.77 -0.66
C HIS A 59 -9.65 18.17 -0.38
N LEU A 60 -8.80 18.69 -1.28
CA LEU A 60 -8.22 20.02 -1.13
C LEU A 60 -9.28 21.13 -1.21
N GLU A 61 -10.25 21.01 -2.12
CA GLU A 61 -11.35 21.96 -2.24
C GLU A 61 -12.19 21.99 -0.95
N PHE A 62 -12.61 20.81 -0.49
CA PHE A 62 -13.39 20.66 0.74
C PHE A 62 -12.63 21.18 1.97
N TYR A 63 -11.35 20.82 2.10
CA TYR A 63 -10.50 21.33 3.18
C TYR A 63 -10.33 22.84 3.10
N GLY A 64 -10.14 23.39 1.89
CA GLY A 64 -10.03 24.82 1.64
C GLY A 64 -11.23 25.59 2.21
N LYS A 65 -12.44 25.07 1.94
CA LYS A 65 -13.71 25.66 2.37
C LYS A 65 -13.99 25.49 3.88
N TYR A 66 -13.85 24.28 4.41
CA TYR A 66 -14.34 23.96 5.76
C TYR A 66 -13.26 23.80 6.83
N LYS A 67 -11.97 23.74 6.45
CA LYS A 67 -10.83 23.41 7.34
C LYS A 67 -10.99 22.06 8.06
N VAL A 68 -11.76 21.16 7.47
CA VAL A 68 -11.99 19.78 7.91
C VAL A 68 -11.69 18.88 6.74
N SER A 69 -11.14 17.70 7.00
CA SER A 69 -10.92 16.69 5.98
C SER A 69 -12.24 16.16 5.43
N LYS A 70 -12.33 16.07 4.10
CA LYS A 70 -13.39 15.33 3.41
C LYS A 70 -13.29 13.84 3.73
N PHE A 71 -12.06 13.33 3.70
CA PHE A 71 -11.75 11.91 3.92
C PHE A 71 -11.14 11.70 5.30
N TYR A 72 -11.77 10.93 6.17
CA TYR A 72 -11.27 10.71 7.54
C TYR A 72 -10.63 9.32 7.69
N GLY A 73 -9.57 9.23 8.50
CA GLY A 73 -8.93 7.96 8.80
C GLY A 73 -9.85 6.93 9.45
N ASP A 74 -10.04 5.79 8.80
CA ASP A 74 -10.98 4.74 9.20
C ASP A 74 -10.55 3.88 10.41
N ARG A 75 -9.27 3.94 10.84
CA ARG A 75 -8.79 3.25 12.06
C ARG A 75 -9.11 4.02 13.34
N HIS A 76 -9.54 5.27 13.24
CA HIS A 76 -10.00 6.00 14.41
C HIS A 76 -11.42 5.55 14.78
N LYS A 77 -11.56 4.64 15.75
CA LYS A 77 -12.86 4.02 16.13
C LYS A 77 -14.04 5.00 16.24
N ARG A 78 -13.81 6.20 16.83
CA ARG A 78 -14.83 7.25 16.94
C ARG A 78 -15.36 7.75 15.58
N TYR A 79 -14.52 7.78 14.54
CA TYR A 79 -14.93 8.25 13.22
C TYR A 79 -15.81 7.26 12.45
N GLY A 80 -15.93 6.02 12.94
CA GLY A 80 -16.90 5.05 12.43
C GLY A 80 -18.36 5.46 12.66
N THR A 81 -18.63 6.50 13.44
CA THR A 81 -19.99 7.01 13.68
C THR A 81 -20.09 8.50 13.35
N SER A 82 -21.24 8.92 12.83
CA SER A 82 -21.54 10.35 12.60
C SER A 82 -21.42 11.17 13.89
N GLN A 83 -21.83 10.60 15.04
CA GLN A 83 -21.71 11.27 16.34
C GLN A 83 -20.25 11.52 16.73
N GLY A 84 -19.38 10.51 16.62
CA GLY A 84 -17.98 10.66 16.99
C GLY A 84 -17.22 11.63 16.08
N ARG A 85 -17.53 11.64 14.77
CA ARG A 85 -17.02 12.66 13.84
C ARG A 85 -17.48 14.06 14.21
N ALA A 86 -18.78 14.24 14.50
CA ALA A 86 -19.34 15.52 14.91
C ALA A 86 -18.70 16.04 16.21
N GLN A 87 -18.51 15.19 17.21
CA GLN A 87 -17.87 15.56 18.47
C GLN A 87 -16.45 16.08 18.27
N ASP A 88 -15.63 15.41 17.46
CA ASP A 88 -14.25 15.84 17.20
C ASP A 88 -14.19 17.14 16.39
N MET A 89 -15.10 17.34 15.43
CA MET A 89 -15.21 18.61 14.71
C MET A 89 -15.61 19.76 15.64
N LEU A 90 -16.58 19.54 16.53
CA LEU A 90 -17.01 20.55 17.51
C LEU A 90 -15.88 20.87 18.51
N ALA A 91 -15.15 19.85 18.96
CA ALA A 91 -13.99 20.02 19.85
C ALA A 91 -12.85 20.79 19.17
N ALA A 92 -12.74 20.71 17.84
CA ALA A 92 -11.80 21.50 17.06
C ALA A 92 -12.30 22.92 16.72
N GLY A 93 -13.46 23.33 17.25
CA GLY A 93 -14.00 24.67 17.07
C GLY A 93 -14.81 24.87 15.78
N ILE A 94 -15.16 23.80 15.06
CA ILE A 94 -15.99 23.90 13.85
C ILE A 94 -17.44 24.24 14.26
N PRO A 95 -18.07 25.28 13.70
CA PRO A 95 -19.43 25.68 14.07
C PRO A 95 -20.47 24.57 13.84
N ARG A 96 -21.46 24.44 14.72
CA ARG A 96 -22.50 23.37 14.67
C ARG A 96 -23.25 23.32 13.33
N ASN A 97 -23.55 24.47 12.73
CA ASN A 97 -24.22 24.55 11.44
C ASN A 97 -23.34 23.98 10.31
N ILE A 98 -22.03 24.27 10.33
CA ILE A 98 -21.07 23.70 9.39
C ILE A 98 -20.93 22.20 9.61
N VAL A 99 -20.80 21.74 10.87
CA VAL A 99 -20.76 20.30 11.17
C VAL A 99 -21.99 19.59 10.60
N LYS A 100 -23.19 20.14 10.79
CA LYS A 100 -24.43 19.57 10.22
C LYS A 100 -24.41 19.50 8.69
N GLU A 101 -23.87 20.52 8.03
CA GLU A 101 -23.74 20.59 6.56
C GLU A 101 -22.76 19.53 6.03
N ILE A 102 -21.60 19.38 6.67
CA ILE A 102 -20.49 18.61 6.10
C ILE A 102 -20.46 17.14 6.52
N LEU A 103 -21.07 16.79 7.66
CA LEU A 103 -21.08 15.43 8.19
C LEU A 103 -21.60 14.35 7.21
N PRO A 104 -22.67 14.56 6.42
CA PRO A 104 -23.11 13.57 5.43
C PRO A 104 -22.19 13.50 4.20
N GLN A 105 -21.32 14.48 4.00
CA GLN A 105 -20.38 14.53 2.88
C GLN A 105 -19.06 13.83 3.23
N GLN A 106 -18.81 13.49 4.49
CA GLN A 106 -17.54 12.87 4.89
C GLN A 106 -17.46 11.38 4.56
N GLU A 107 -16.28 10.95 4.12
CA GLU A 107 -16.02 9.57 3.69
C GLU A 107 -14.84 8.97 4.46
N GLY A 108 -14.93 7.68 4.80
CA GLY A 108 -13.84 6.98 5.46
C GLY A 108 -12.74 6.63 4.46
N ILE A 109 -11.48 6.71 4.88
CA ILE A 109 -10.34 6.36 4.04
C ILE A 109 -9.24 5.65 4.81
N SER A 110 -8.56 4.75 4.10
CA SER A 110 -7.31 4.10 4.48
C SER A 110 -6.34 4.09 3.30
N CYS A 111 -5.08 3.77 3.59
CA CYS A 111 -4.04 3.67 2.58
C CYS A 111 -4.42 2.63 1.49
N ILE A 112 -4.92 1.46 1.91
CA ILE A 112 -5.43 0.44 0.97
C ILE A 112 -6.81 0.81 0.42
N GLY A 113 -7.70 1.43 1.21
CA GLY A 113 -9.04 1.82 0.77
C GLY A 113 -9.02 2.76 -0.44
N LEU A 114 -8.16 3.79 -0.43
CA LEU A 114 -7.98 4.68 -1.59
C LEU A 114 -7.53 3.91 -2.84
N THR A 115 -6.55 3.02 -2.66
CA THR A 115 -5.99 2.21 -3.75
C THR A 115 -7.05 1.28 -4.33
N LYS A 116 -7.84 0.62 -3.47
CA LYS A 116 -8.95 -0.25 -3.88
C LYS A 116 -10.02 0.53 -4.64
N LYS A 117 -10.46 1.69 -4.12
CA LYS A 117 -11.45 2.56 -4.79
C LYS A 117 -11.00 2.88 -6.22
N CYS A 118 -9.78 3.39 -6.39
CA CYS A 118 -9.33 3.85 -7.70
C CYS A 118 -9.00 2.71 -8.67
N LEU A 119 -8.50 1.56 -8.19
CA LEU A 119 -8.43 0.38 -9.03
C LEU A 119 -9.82 -0.07 -9.46
N GLY A 120 -10.78 -0.13 -8.55
CA GLY A 120 -12.17 -0.50 -8.86
C GLY A 120 -12.78 0.35 -9.97
N GLU A 121 -12.65 1.68 -9.87
CA GLU A 121 -13.09 2.58 -10.95
C GLU A 121 -12.36 2.33 -12.28
N GLY A 122 -11.07 1.96 -12.24
CA GLY A 122 -10.29 1.59 -13.41
C GLY A 122 -10.80 0.32 -14.10
N PHE A 123 -10.99 -0.74 -13.33
CA PHE A 123 -11.54 -2.01 -13.83
C PHE A 123 -12.98 -1.83 -14.34
N GLU A 124 -13.80 -1.05 -13.66
CA GLU A 124 -15.16 -0.75 -14.10
C GLU A 124 -15.20 -0.01 -15.43
N ALA A 125 -14.37 1.03 -15.60
CA ALA A 125 -14.28 1.77 -16.85
C ALA A 125 -13.81 0.90 -18.03
N ALA A 126 -13.08 -0.18 -17.74
CA ALA A 126 -12.63 -1.17 -18.72
C ALA A 126 -13.63 -2.30 -18.97
N GLY A 127 -14.79 -2.34 -18.30
CA GLY A 127 -15.73 -3.47 -18.41
C GLY A 127 -15.27 -4.75 -17.68
N ALA A 128 -14.30 -4.63 -16.76
CA ALA A 128 -13.69 -5.72 -16.02
C ALA A 128 -14.19 -5.81 -14.56
N GLN A 129 -15.45 -5.43 -14.29
CA GLN A 129 -16.02 -5.36 -12.94
C GLN A 129 -15.94 -6.69 -12.20
N GLU A 130 -16.21 -7.80 -12.88
CA GLU A 130 -16.20 -9.14 -12.27
C GLU A 130 -14.78 -9.55 -11.83
N THR A 131 -13.76 -9.24 -12.63
CA THR A 131 -12.35 -9.45 -12.26
C THR A 131 -11.99 -8.62 -11.02
N TRP A 132 -12.46 -7.37 -10.95
CA TRP A 132 -12.26 -6.54 -9.77
C TRP A 132 -13.00 -7.07 -8.53
N HIS A 133 -14.28 -7.43 -8.64
CA HIS A 133 -15.05 -8.00 -7.54
C HIS A 133 -14.38 -9.23 -6.94
N LYS A 134 -13.75 -10.06 -7.77
CA LYS A 134 -12.99 -11.24 -7.34
C LYS A 134 -11.75 -10.86 -6.53
N ILE A 135 -11.00 -9.84 -6.95
CA ILE A 135 -9.86 -9.29 -6.19
C ILE A 135 -10.35 -8.69 -4.87
N ASP A 136 -11.36 -7.84 -4.93
CA ASP A 136 -11.88 -7.09 -3.79
C ASP A 136 -12.41 -8.04 -2.68
N SER A 137 -13.20 -9.03 -3.08
CA SER A 137 -13.73 -10.07 -2.19
C SER A 137 -12.61 -10.91 -1.55
N TYR A 138 -11.55 -11.22 -2.31
CA TYR A 138 -10.39 -11.90 -1.76
C TYR A 138 -9.72 -11.04 -0.69
N LEU A 139 -9.46 -9.76 -0.97
CA LEU A 139 -8.81 -8.85 -0.03
C LEU A 139 -9.61 -8.68 1.26
N ASP A 140 -10.93 -8.55 1.17
CA ASP A 140 -11.80 -8.39 2.34
C ASP A 140 -11.80 -9.62 3.25
N THR A 141 -11.71 -10.81 2.67
CA THR A 141 -11.63 -12.06 3.44
C THR A 141 -10.22 -12.37 3.97
N HIS A 142 -9.19 -11.72 3.43
CA HIS A 142 -7.78 -11.92 3.80
C HIS A 142 -7.17 -10.72 4.54
N GLY A 143 -8.01 -9.84 5.08
CA GLY A 143 -7.57 -8.78 6.00
C GLY A 143 -6.95 -7.56 5.31
N ASN A 144 -7.20 -7.38 4.01
CA ASN A 144 -6.79 -6.22 3.23
C ASN A 144 -5.26 -5.98 3.28
N LEU A 145 -4.49 -7.05 3.06
CA LEU A 145 -3.03 -6.99 3.03
C LEU A 145 -2.50 -6.50 1.67
N GLY A 146 -1.54 -5.58 1.70
CA GLY A 146 -0.93 -5.06 0.48
C GLY A 146 -0.21 -6.12 -0.36
N THR A 147 0.38 -7.13 0.27
CA THR A 147 1.05 -8.25 -0.44
C THR A 147 0.06 -9.05 -1.27
N ASP A 148 -1.16 -9.21 -0.79
CA ASP A 148 -2.18 -9.98 -1.49
C ASP A 148 -2.67 -9.20 -2.72
N LEU A 149 -2.89 -7.88 -2.57
CA LEU A 149 -3.22 -7.01 -3.70
C LEU A 149 -2.13 -7.03 -4.78
N ILE A 150 -0.86 -6.87 -4.38
CA ILE A 150 0.28 -6.91 -5.30
C ILE A 150 0.36 -8.29 -6.00
N THR A 151 0.10 -9.38 -5.29
CA THR A 151 0.07 -10.73 -5.86
C THR A 151 -1.04 -10.86 -6.91
N MET A 152 -2.24 -10.36 -6.63
CA MET A 152 -3.35 -10.39 -7.60
C MET A 152 -3.04 -9.59 -8.86
N LEU A 153 -2.43 -8.42 -8.71
CA LEU A 153 -1.97 -7.61 -9.85
C LEU A 153 -0.88 -8.35 -10.65
N GLN A 154 0.05 -9.04 -9.97
CA GLN A 154 1.07 -9.87 -10.64
C GLN A 154 0.45 -11.00 -11.45
N LEU A 155 -0.57 -11.68 -10.92
CA LEU A 155 -1.29 -12.74 -11.63
C LEU A 155 -2.06 -12.24 -12.86
N LEU A 156 -2.44 -10.95 -12.86
CA LEU A 156 -2.98 -10.28 -14.04
C LEU A 156 -1.91 -9.78 -15.01
N GLY A 157 -0.62 -10.01 -14.73
CA GLY A 157 0.51 -9.68 -15.61
C GLY A 157 1.18 -8.34 -15.32
N TRP A 158 0.93 -7.73 -14.16
CA TRP A 158 1.74 -6.58 -13.71
C TRP A 158 3.13 -7.07 -13.28
N ARG A 159 4.15 -6.25 -13.47
CA ARG A 159 5.52 -6.57 -13.02
C ARG A 159 5.79 -6.02 -11.64
N ILE A 160 6.41 -6.83 -10.80
CA ILE A 160 6.73 -6.48 -9.42
C ILE A 160 8.19 -6.04 -9.29
N TYR A 161 8.38 -4.78 -8.90
CA TYR A 161 9.68 -4.17 -8.67
C TYR A 161 9.93 -4.06 -7.17
N TYR A 162 11.08 -4.53 -6.71
CA TYR A 162 11.55 -4.25 -5.35
C TYR A 162 12.14 -2.85 -5.29
N TRP A 163 11.70 -2.05 -4.31
CA TRP A 163 12.24 -0.71 -4.09
C TRP A 163 12.98 -0.62 -2.76
N ASN A 164 14.17 -0.01 -2.81
CA ASN A 164 14.99 0.30 -1.65
C ASN A 164 15.97 1.43 -2.03
N PRO A 165 15.79 2.66 -1.53
CA PRO A 165 16.58 3.80 -1.95
C PRO A 165 18.04 3.71 -1.50
N ASP A 166 18.34 3.03 -0.39
CA ASP A 166 19.71 2.93 0.14
C ASP A 166 19.92 1.65 0.94
N PRO A 167 20.22 0.52 0.27
CA PRO A 167 20.42 -0.77 0.92
C PRO A 167 21.53 -0.77 1.98
N SER A 168 22.53 0.12 1.85
CA SER A 168 23.62 0.26 2.83
C SER A 168 23.13 0.67 4.23
N LYS A 169 21.88 1.17 4.34
CA LYS A 169 21.29 1.64 5.60
C LYS A 169 20.32 0.64 6.22
N ASN A 170 20.01 -0.47 5.56
CA ASN A 170 18.98 -1.42 6.00
C ASN A 170 19.13 -1.87 7.45
N ILE A 171 20.33 -2.32 7.85
CA ILE A 171 20.60 -2.75 9.24
C ILE A 171 20.33 -1.61 10.23
N LYS A 172 20.76 -0.38 9.88
CA LYS A 172 20.52 0.80 10.71
C LYS A 172 19.02 1.10 10.83
N TRP A 173 18.28 1.06 9.73
CA TRP A 173 16.83 1.26 9.73
C TRP A 173 16.10 0.21 10.56
N ASP A 174 16.50 -1.06 10.49
CA ASP A 174 15.93 -2.12 11.32
C ASP A 174 16.20 -1.91 12.82
N ILE A 175 17.31 -1.29 13.19
CA ILE A 175 17.58 -0.90 14.59
C ILE A 175 16.70 0.29 14.99
N GLU A 176 16.53 1.27 14.11
CA GLU A 176 15.67 2.44 14.35
C GLU A 176 14.20 2.04 14.55
N ASP A 177 13.65 1.19 13.68
CA ASP A 177 12.27 0.72 13.76
C ASP A 177 12.00 0.03 15.12
N ARG A 178 12.94 -0.80 15.58
CA ARG A 178 12.86 -1.50 16.87
C ARG A 178 12.95 -0.55 18.07
N LYS A 179 13.69 0.55 17.95
CA LYS A 179 13.76 1.59 18.98
C LYS A 179 12.48 2.43 19.04
N LEU A 180 11.91 2.76 17.87
CA LEU A 180 10.68 3.53 17.78
C LEU A 180 9.46 2.76 18.29
N VAL A 181 9.43 1.45 18.02
CA VAL A 181 8.36 0.56 18.46
C VAL A 181 8.98 -0.71 19.05
N PRO A 182 9.32 -0.72 20.34
CA PRO A 182 9.85 -1.90 21.03
C PRO A 182 8.84 -3.06 21.01
N LEU A 183 9.35 -4.30 21.10
CA LEU A 183 8.48 -5.48 21.22
C LEU A 183 7.75 -5.44 22.55
N ALA A 184 6.44 -5.74 22.49
CA ALA A 184 5.70 -6.15 23.66
C ALA A 184 6.13 -7.57 24.08
N ASP A 185 6.02 -7.87 25.37
CA ASP A 185 6.34 -9.18 25.92
C ASP A 185 5.62 -10.32 25.17
N GLY A 186 6.37 -11.38 24.85
CA GLY A 186 5.86 -12.55 24.12
C GLY A 186 5.66 -12.34 22.60
N LYS A 187 5.98 -11.15 22.05
CA LYS A 187 6.01 -10.93 20.60
C LYS A 187 7.43 -11.08 20.04
N VAL A 188 7.52 -11.62 18.84
CA VAL A 188 8.79 -11.76 18.08
C VAL A 188 8.87 -10.83 16.88
N TRP A 189 7.76 -10.18 16.51
CA TRP A 189 7.64 -9.32 15.34
C TRP A 189 6.57 -8.26 15.52
N MET A 190 6.78 -7.08 14.92
CA MET A 190 5.78 -6.02 14.80
C MET A 190 5.52 -5.70 13.31
N PRO A 191 4.26 -5.61 12.86
CA PRO A 191 3.94 -5.30 11.46
C PRO A 191 4.52 -3.97 10.96
N VAL A 192 4.71 -3.00 11.85
CA VAL A 192 5.31 -1.68 11.55
C VAL A 192 6.83 -1.73 11.36
N TRP A 193 7.45 -2.90 11.48
CA TRP A 193 8.88 -3.07 11.24
C TRP A 193 9.15 -3.43 9.78
N GLY A 194 10.13 -2.73 9.21
CA GLY A 194 10.51 -2.87 7.82
C GLY A 194 11.31 -4.11 7.49
N GLY A 195 11.95 -4.80 8.45
CA GLY A 195 12.75 -6.00 8.19
C GLY A 195 13.66 -5.85 6.98
N HIS A 196 14.20 -4.64 6.82
CA HIS A 196 14.74 -4.11 5.58
C HIS A 196 15.90 -4.97 5.09
N GLU A 197 16.80 -5.36 6.00
CA GLU A 197 17.96 -6.18 5.64
C GLU A 197 17.55 -7.59 5.24
N GLN A 198 16.72 -8.25 6.06
CA GLN A 198 16.27 -9.61 5.76
C GLN A 198 15.54 -9.67 4.41
N ARG A 199 14.63 -8.71 4.16
CA ARG A 199 13.86 -8.65 2.91
C ARG A 199 14.76 -8.33 1.73
N TYR A 200 15.71 -7.40 1.86
CA TYR A 200 16.72 -7.12 0.84
C TYR A 200 17.50 -8.38 0.47
N GLN A 201 18.05 -9.10 1.45
CA GLN A 201 18.82 -10.33 1.21
C GLN A 201 17.98 -11.42 0.52
N MET A 202 16.71 -11.58 0.92
CA MET A 202 15.79 -12.53 0.30
C MET A 202 15.49 -12.18 -1.16
N VAL A 203 15.25 -10.90 -1.46
CA VAL A 203 15.05 -10.44 -2.83
C VAL A 203 16.31 -10.65 -3.66
N MET A 204 17.48 -10.24 -3.15
CA MET A 204 18.73 -10.32 -3.89
C MET A 204 19.14 -11.77 -4.20
N LYS A 205 18.96 -12.69 -3.24
CA LYS A 205 19.38 -14.09 -3.38
C LYS A 205 18.34 -14.99 -4.04
N LYS A 206 17.05 -14.71 -3.84
CA LYS A 206 15.97 -15.64 -4.21
C LYS A 206 14.88 -15.00 -5.07
N ASN A 207 14.96 -13.70 -5.34
CA ASN A 207 13.88 -12.94 -6.02
C ASN A 207 12.54 -13.05 -5.28
N ILE A 208 12.57 -13.10 -3.94
CA ILE A 208 11.37 -13.22 -3.11
C ILE A 208 11.32 -12.06 -2.11
N TYR A 209 10.19 -11.36 -2.09
CA TYR A 209 9.85 -10.39 -1.04
C TYR A 209 8.68 -10.94 -0.21
N PHE A 210 8.93 -11.24 1.06
CA PHE A 210 7.98 -11.93 1.94
C PHE A 210 7.53 -13.28 1.34
N ASN A 211 6.34 -13.34 0.72
CA ASN A 211 5.78 -14.51 0.06
C ASN A 211 5.59 -14.32 -1.47
N MET A 212 6.06 -13.21 -2.05
CA MET A 212 5.84 -12.85 -3.45
C MET A 212 7.12 -12.97 -4.27
N LYS A 213 6.98 -13.34 -5.55
CA LYS A 213 8.07 -13.27 -6.52
C LYS A 213 8.30 -11.82 -6.95
N VAL A 214 9.56 -11.43 -7.04
CA VAL A 214 9.99 -10.13 -7.56
C VAL A 214 10.50 -10.31 -9.00
N ASP A 215 9.94 -9.55 -9.93
CA ASP A 215 10.28 -9.61 -11.36
C ASP A 215 11.45 -8.69 -11.70
N ASP A 216 11.63 -7.59 -10.96
CA ASP A 216 12.76 -6.69 -11.07
C ASP A 216 13.27 -6.29 -9.69
N LYS A 217 14.54 -6.60 -9.41
CA LYS A 217 15.20 -6.32 -8.13
C LYS A 217 16.29 -5.25 -8.19
N ILE A 218 16.40 -4.54 -9.31
CA ILE A 218 17.53 -3.66 -9.59
C ILE A 218 17.05 -2.23 -9.87
N SER A 219 16.02 -2.08 -10.70
CA SER A 219 15.67 -0.79 -11.30
C SER A 219 15.17 0.26 -10.30
N LEU A 220 14.65 -0.15 -9.13
CA LEU A 220 14.26 0.74 -8.02
C LEU A 220 15.12 0.53 -6.76
N VAL A 221 16.36 0.07 -6.93
CA VAL A 221 17.30 -0.14 -5.84
C VAL A 221 18.46 0.85 -5.95
N ASP A 222 18.88 1.38 -4.80
CA ASP A 222 20.01 2.30 -4.66
C ASP A 222 19.85 3.67 -5.35
N PHE A 223 18.61 4.07 -5.63
CA PHE A 223 18.33 5.35 -6.29
C PHE A 223 18.50 6.58 -5.37
N LYS A 224 18.83 6.39 -4.09
CA LYS A 224 18.97 7.43 -3.07
C LYS A 224 17.78 8.40 -3.09
N THR A 225 18.00 9.62 -3.57
CA THR A 225 17.00 10.67 -3.69
C THR A 225 16.60 10.95 -5.15
N GLU A 226 17.16 10.25 -6.11
CA GLU A 226 16.96 10.46 -7.54
C GLU A 226 16.06 9.37 -8.11
N ILE A 227 14.76 9.65 -8.18
CA ILE A 227 13.79 8.68 -8.71
C ILE A 227 14.13 8.36 -10.19
N PRO A 228 14.26 7.07 -10.56
CA PRO A 228 14.54 6.67 -11.94
C PRO A 228 13.51 7.19 -12.94
N SER A 229 13.94 7.56 -14.15
CA SER A 229 13.09 8.16 -15.19
C SER A 229 11.91 7.28 -15.58
N PHE A 230 12.15 5.98 -15.81
CA PHE A 230 11.09 5.04 -16.19
C PHE A 230 9.93 5.01 -15.17
N PHE A 231 10.23 5.20 -13.88
CA PHE A 231 9.21 5.23 -12.83
C PHE A 231 8.42 6.55 -12.84
N LYS A 232 9.06 7.66 -13.24
CA LYS A 232 8.39 8.96 -13.45
C LYS A 232 7.49 8.98 -14.68
N GLU A 233 7.74 8.11 -15.64
CA GLU A 233 6.94 7.97 -16.87
C GLU A 233 5.72 7.07 -16.67
N ASN A 234 5.74 6.21 -15.66
CA ASN A 234 4.66 5.26 -15.43
C ASN A 234 3.33 5.94 -15.05
N GLY A 235 2.25 5.58 -15.76
CA GLY A 235 0.93 6.21 -15.64
C GLY A 235 0.22 5.94 -14.31
N PHE A 236 0.44 4.78 -13.69
CA PHE A 236 -0.17 4.39 -12.42
C PHE A 236 0.59 3.23 -11.78
N PHE A 237 0.82 3.28 -10.47
CA PHE A 237 1.46 2.20 -9.73
C PHE A 237 0.78 1.93 -8.39
N VAL A 238 0.96 0.71 -7.88
CA VAL A 238 0.58 0.32 -6.53
C VAL A 238 1.81 -0.12 -5.78
N GLY A 239 2.09 0.49 -4.64
CA GLY A 239 3.20 0.19 -3.78
C GLY A 239 2.78 -0.36 -2.44
N THR A 240 3.66 -1.15 -1.83
CA THR A 240 3.55 -1.55 -0.44
C THR A 240 4.88 -1.38 0.27
N ALA A 241 4.82 -1.10 1.57
CA ALA A 241 5.93 -1.17 2.49
C ALA A 241 5.65 -2.16 3.63
N HIS A 242 6.72 -2.58 4.31
CA HIS A 242 6.63 -3.38 5.54
C HIS A 242 5.83 -4.69 5.37
N ALA A 243 6.06 -5.42 4.27
CA ALA A 243 5.34 -6.65 3.91
C ALA A 243 3.82 -6.51 3.90
N GLY A 244 3.28 -5.52 3.19
CA GLY A 244 1.83 -5.41 3.01
C GLY A 244 1.15 -4.56 4.06
N TYR A 245 1.84 -4.18 5.14
CA TYR A 245 1.25 -3.39 6.22
C TYR A 245 0.80 -2.00 5.75
N HIS A 246 1.63 -1.34 4.94
CA HIS A 246 1.29 -0.07 4.30
C HIS A 246 1.10 -0.27 2.80
N VAL A 247 0.09 0.37 2.24
CA VAL A 247 -0.24 0.37 0.82
C VAL A 247 -0.33 1.81 0.37
N PHE A 248 0.23 2.12 -0.78
CA PHE A 248 0.13 3.43 -1.39
C PHE A 248 -0.06 3.25 -2.89
N SER A 249 -0.64 4.24 -3.54
CA SER A 249 -0.73 4.26 -5.00
C SER A 249 -0.22 5.60 -5.51
N GLY A 250 -0.03 5.68 -6.82
CA GLY A 250 0.59 6.86 -7.38
C GLY A 250 0.63 6.85 -8.88
N THR A 251 1.17 7.93 -9.43
CA THR A 251 1.25 8.20 -10.85
C THR A 251 2.46 9.09 -11.12
N LYS A 252 3.18 8.81 -12.21
CA LYS A 252 4.31 9.62 -12.68
C LYS A 252 5.37 9.91 -11.60
N GLY A 253 5.76 8.87 -10.87
CA GLY A 253 6.72 8.97 -9.78
C GLY A 253 6.24 9.74 -8.53
N LYS A 254 4.94 10.01 -8.43
CA LYS A 254 4.32 10.69 -7.29
C LYS A 254 3.37 9.75 -6.55
N VAL A 255 3.37 9.82 -5.23
CA VAL A 255 2.50 9.06 -4.33
C VAL A 255 1.30 9.91 -3.95
N ILE A 256 0.11 9.31 -4.01
CA ILE A 256 -1.13 9.84 -3.45
C ILE A 256 -1.67 8.77 -2.49
N GLU A 257 -1.74 9.09 -1.20
CA GLU A 257 -2.11 8.10 -0.18
C GLU A 257 -3.07 8.66 0.86
N GLY A 258 -4.00 7.80 1.30
CA GLY A 258 -4.89 8.07 2.41
C GLY A 258 -4.29 7.61 3.74
N HIS A 259 -4.56 8.33 4.83
CA HIS A 259 -4.04 8.00 6.16
C HIS A 259 -5.14 7.61 7.14
N SER A 260 -5.05 6.39 7.67
CA SER A 260 -6.08 5.82 8.55
C SER A 260 -6.18 6.40 9.97
N SER A 261 -5.23 7.21 10.43
CA SER A 261 -5.13 7.60 11.85
C SER A 261 -4.99 9.10 12.11
N ARG A 262 -5.02 9.94 11.06
CA ARG A 262 -4.86 11.39 11.22
C ARG A 262 -6.13 12.00 11.84
N PRO A 263 -6.00 13.14 12.56
CA PRO A 263 -7.16 13.88 13.04
C PRO A 263 -8.08 14.32 11.90
N ILE A 264 -9.39 14.41 12.15
CA ILE A 264 -10.39 14.82 11.15
C ILE A 264 -10.16 16.24 10.58
N THR A 265 -9.39 17.08 11.27
CA THR A 265 -9.00 18.43 10.84
C THR A 265 -7.68 18.49 10.08
N SER A 266 -7.05 17.35 9.81
CA SER A 266 -5.79 17.31 9.09
C SER A 266 -6.02 17.29 7.58
N VAL A 267 -5.42 18.26 6.86
CA VAL A 267 -5.31 18.20 5.39
C VAL A 267 -4.51 16.97 4.96
N GLN A 268 -3.70 16.40 5.83
CA GLN A 268 -2.86 15.23 5.56
C GLN A 268 -3.59 13.90 5.76
N ASN A 269 -4.93 13.87 5.81
CA ASN A 269 -5.64 12.59 5.66
C ASN A 269 -5.51 12.05 4.23
N LEU A 270 -5.26 12.92 3.25
CA LEU A 270 -4.76 12.58 1.92
C LEU A 270 -3.51 13.39 1.66
N GLU A 271 -2.40 12.72 1.34
CA GLU A 271 -1.13 13.37 1.06
C GLU A 271 -0.70 13.12 -0.39
N PHE A 272 0.00 14.11 -0.96
CA PHE A 272 0.64 14.05 -2.26
C PHE A 272 2.13 14.33 -2.07
N SER A 273 2.99 13.51 -2.66
CA SER A 273 4.45 13.71 -2.58
C SER A 273 5.19 13.00 -3.70
N ASP A 274 6.44 13.36 -3.94
CA ASP A 274 7.31 12.56 -4.80
C ASP A 274 7.65 11.23 -4.12
N PHE A 275 7.74 10.14 -4.90
CA PHE A 275 8.16 8.83 -4.40
C PHE A 275 9.64 8.84 -4.02
N ASN A 276 9.93 9.28 -2.81
CA ASN A 276 11.28 9.38 -2.30
C ASN A 276 11.26 9.26 -0.78
N PRO A 277 11.25 8.03 -0.24
CA PRO A 277 10.98 7.83 1.16
C PRO A 277 12.05 8.41 2.09
N ILE A 278 13.25 8.74 1.58
CA ILE A 278 14.34 9.29 2.40
C ILE A 278 14.55 10.80 2.23
N ALA A 279 13.90 11.45 1.26
CA ALA A 279 13.98 12.89 1.09
C ALA A 279 12.98 13.64 1.98
N PRO A 280 13.31 14.87 2.41
CA PRO A 280 12.37 15.75 3.08
C PRO A 280 11.11 15.94 2.23
N GLY A 281 9.94 15.65 2.82
CA GLY A 281 8.66 15.81 2.13
C GLY A 281 8.33 14.73 1.09
N GLY A 282 9.18 13.72 0.88
CA GLY A 282 8.86 12.59 0.01
C GLY A 282 7.91 11.57 0.64
N GLY A 283 7.44 10.65 -0.19
CA GLY A 283 6.54 9.55 0.16
C GLY A 283 7.11 8.17 -0.20
N PRO A 284 6.51 7.06 0.29
CA PRO A 284 5.37 7.01 1.22
C PRO A 284 5.67 7.69 2.57
N LYS A 285 4.69 8.44 3.09
CA LYS A 285 4.85 9.37 4.20
C LYS A 285 5.08 8.65 5.51
N TRP A 286 6.12 9.08 6.19
CA TRP A 286 6.45 8.55 7.51
C TRP A 286 5.52 9.11 8.58
N THR A 287 5.23 8.27 9.57
CA THR A 287 4.66 8.72 10.85
C THR A 287 5.77 8.84 11.90
N ARG A 288 5.41 9.11 13.15
CA ARG A 288 6.37 9.09 14.26
C ARG A 288 6.96 7.69 14.47
N THR A 289 6.14 6.66 14.28
CA THR A 289 6.47 5.27 14.61
C THR A 289 6.73 4.40 13.39
N GLU A 290 6.28 4.80 12.21
CA GLU A 290 6.41 4.01 10.98
C GLU A 290 7.26 4.74 9.96
N LYS A 291 8.32 4.07 9.51
CA LYS A 291 9.28 4.58 8.54
C LYS A 291 9.35 3.64 7.34
N TYR A 292 8.61 3.96 6.29
CA TYR A 292 8.50 3.13 5.09
C TYR A 292 9.73 3.37 4.19
N ARG A 293 10.68 2.43 4.20
CA ARG A 293 11.99 2.59 3.51
C ARG A 293 12.36 1.46 2.55
N SER A 294 11.60 0.37 2.52
CA SER A 294 11.70 -0.62 1.46
C SER A 294 10.39 -1.39 1.30
N GLY A 295 10.22 -1.98 0.13
CA GLY A 295 8.97 -2.64 -0.24
C GLY A 295 8.97 -3.13 -1.67
N VAL A 296 7.77 -3.31 -2.22
CA VAL A 296 7.59 -3.58 -3.65
C VAL A 296 6.58 -2.62 -4.26
N VAL A 297 6.66 -2.42 -5.56
CA VAL A 297 5.65 -1.74 -6.39
C VAL A 297 5.25 -2.64 -7.54
N ALA A 298 3.96 -2.75 -7.82
CA ALA A 298 3.41 -3.33 -9.03
C ALA A 298 3.31 -2.22 -10.09
N LEU A 299 3.92 -2.45 -11.25
CA LEU A 299 3.84 -1.58 -12.41
C LEU A 299 3.10 -2.30 -13.55
N PRO A 300 2.17 -1.60 -14.24
CA PRO A 300 1.57 -2.11 -15.46
C PRO A 300 2.66 -2.19 -16.55
N VAL A 301 2.68 -3.30 -17.30
CA VAL A 301 3.50 -3.45 -18.50
C VAL A 301 2.58 -3.29 -19.69
N ILE A 302 2.68 -2.15 -20.36
CA ILE A 302 2.04 -1.98 -21.65
C ILE A 302 3.08 -2.45 -22.66
N GLU A 303 2.90 -3.66 -23.20
CA GLU A 303 3.72 -4.11 -24.33
C GLU A 303 3.42 -3.15 -25.49
N ASP A 304 4.44 -2.35 -25.85
CA ASP A 304 4.39 -1.57 -27.08
C ASP A 304 4.45 -2.60 -28.22
N ASN A 305 3.29 -2.92 -28.80
CA ASN A 305 3.17 -3.80 -29.98
C ASN A 305 3.84 -3.20 -31.25
N SER A 306 4.80 -2.28 -31.10
CA SER A 306 5.53 -1.62 -32.17
C SER A 306 6.59 -2.50 -32.85
N GLU A 307 6.62 -3.81 -32.61
CA GLU A 307 7.49 -4.74 -33.35
C GLU A 307 7.18 -4.84 -34.86
N GLU A 308 6.10 -4.21 -35.36
CA GLU A 308 5.89 -4.04 -36.80
C GLU A 308 6.84 -3.02 -37.49
N ALA A 309 7.60 -2.23 -36.72
CA ALA A 309 8.52 -1.24 -37.30
C ALA A 309 9.94 -1.76 -37.64
N LEU A 310 10.25 -3.03 -37.36
CA LEU A 310 11.60 -3.60 -37.59
C LEU A 310 11.71 -4.59 -38.76
N ASN A 311 10.63 -4.86 -39.50
CA ASN A 311 10.65 -5.73 -40.69
C ASN A 311 10.49 -4.99 -42.04
N THR A 312 10.74 -3.68 -42.07
CA THR A 312 10.79 -2.89 -43.33
C THR A 312 12.11 -2.12 -43.47
N LYS A 313 13.24 -2.82 -43.43
CA LYS A 313 14.49 -2.36 -44.05
C LYS A 313 15.30 -3.52 -44.61
#